data_AF-A0A430C9Q5-F1
#
_entry.id   AF-A0A430C9Q5-F1
#
_cell.length_a   1.000
_cell.length_b   1.000
_cell.length_c   1.000
_cell.angle_alpha   90.00
_cell.angle_beta   90.00
_cell.angle_gamma   90.00
#
_symmetry.space_group_name_H-M   'P 1'
#
loop_
_entity.id
_entity.type
_entity.pdbx_description
1 polymer ?
#
loop_
_entity_poly.entity_id
_entity_poly.type
_entity_poly.pdbx_seq_one_letter_code
_entity_poly.pdbx_strand_id
1 'polypeptide(L)' 'MNLSAIVADIAAEMAEAPDRGTPADYIPALAQVDPHRFGMAIVEADGTCHLAGDADMAFSIQHTFPKWHAV' A
#
# COMPACT_ATOMS: atom_id res chain seq x y z
N MET A 1 -0.13 -14.01 -19.42
CA MET A 1 -0.73 -13.61 -18.13
C MET A 1 -0.72 -12.09 -18.09
N ASN A 2 -1.85 -11.43 -17.89
CA ASN A 2 -1.93 -9.97 -17.93
C ASN A 2 -1.81 -9.43 -16.49
N LEU A 3 -0.58 -9.09 -16.10
CA LEU A 3 -0.28 -8.58 -14.76
C LEU A 3 -1.05 -7.29 -14.45
N SER A 4 -1.17 -6.38 -15.42
CA SER A 4 -1.93 -5.14 -15.28
C SER A 4 -3.40 -5.40 -14.95
N ALA A 5 -4.03 -6.39 -15.60
CA ALA A 5 -5.41 -6.76 -15.30
C ALA A 5 -5.55 -7.34 -13.87
N ILE A 6 -4.64 -8.23 -13.46
CA ILE A 6 -4.66 -8.82 -12.11
C ILE A 6 -4.47 -7.73 -11.05
N VAL A 7 -3.54 -6.81 -11.26
CA VAL A 7 -3.24 -5.70 -10.35
C VAL A 7 -4.45 -4.76 -10.22
N ALA A 8 -5.15 -4.49 -11.32
CA ALA A 8 -6.37 -3.71 -11.32
C ALA A 8 -7.54 -4.43 -10.60
N ASP A 9 -7.72 -5.73 -10.82
CA ASP A 9 -8.76 -6.53 -10.17
C ASP A 9 -8.58 -6.56 -8.65
N ILE A 10 -7.34 -6.77 -8.18
CA ILE A 10 -7.00 -6.73 -6.75
C ILE A 10 -7.30 -5.35 -6.17
N ALA A 11 -6.96 -4.26 -6.88
CA ALA A 11 -7.24 -2.92 -6.41
C ALA A 11 -8.74 -2.63 -6.32
N ALA A 12 -9.55 -3.15 -7.26
CA ALA A 12 -11.00 -3.04 -7.21
C ALA A 12 -11.60 -3.81 -6.02
N GLU A 13 -11.14 -5.04 -5.77
CA GLU A 13 -11.54 -5.82 -4.60
C GLU A 13 -11.13 -5.12 -3.29
N MET A 14 -9.93 -4.52 -3.28
CA MET A 14 -9.41 -3.71 -2.19
C MET A 14 -9.95 -2.28 -2.14
N ALA A 15 -10.88 -1.89 -3.01
CA ALA A 15 -11.70 -0.70 -2.78
C ALA A 15 -12.96 -1.08 -1.98
N GLU A 16 -13.55 -2.23 -2.30
CA GLU A 16 -14.85 -2.67 -1.76
C GLU A 16 -14.75 -3.41 -0.42
N ALA A 17 -13.56 -3.89 -0.02
CA ALA A 17 -13.44 -4.64 1.24
C ALA A 17 -13.75 -3.75 2.47
N PRO A 18 -14.71 -4.16 3.33
CA PRO A 18 -15.19 -3.36 4.46
C PRO A 18 -14.28 -3.39 5.69
N ASP A 19 -13.34 -4.34 5.76
CA ASP A 19 -12.40 -4.49 6.88
C ASP A 19 -11.02 -3.94 6.49
N ARG A 20 -10.72 -2.72 6.94
CA ARG A 20 -9.48 -1.98 6.66
C ARG A 20 -8.57 -1.82 7.88
N GLY A 21 -8.97 -2.36 9.02
CA GLY A 21 -8.31 -2.11 10.31
C GLY A 21 -8.40 -0.64 10.75
N THR A 22 -7.82 -0.33 11.92
CA THR A 22 -7.80 1.03 12.47
C THR A 22 -6.40 1.63 12.29
N PRO A 23 -6.26 2.82 11.67
CA PRO A 23 -4.98 3.53 11.60
C PRO A 23 -4.36 3.74 12.98
N ALA A 24 -3.03 3.73 13.04
CA ALA A 24 -2.28 4.02 14.27
C ALA A 24 -2.57 5.46 14.75
N ASP A 25 -3.23 5.58 15.90
CA ASP A 25 -3.69 6.83 16.51
C ASP A 25 -2.62 7.55 17.35
N TYR A 26 -1.57 6.82 17.76
CA TYR A 26 -0.44 7.36 18.53
C TYR A 26 0.54 8.21 17.70
N ILE A 27 0.39 8.25 16.36
CA ILE A 27 1.12 9.16 15.46
C ILE A 27 0.10 10.07 14.77
N PRO A 28 0.02 11.36 15.12
CA PRO A 28 -1.00 12.28 14.58
C PRO A 28 -0.98 12.43 13.04
N ALA A 29 0.16 12.16 12.41
CA ALA A 29 0.30 12.16 10.96
C ALA A 29 -0.30 10.91 10.28
N LEU A 30 -0.39 9.77 11.00
CA LEU A 30 -1.01 8.54 10.51
C LEU A 30 -2.51 8.49 10.81
N ALA A 31 -2.95 9.11 11.90
CA ALA A 31 -4.35 9.23 12.27
C ALA A 31 -5.20 10.03 11.26
N GLN A 32 -4.56 10.84 10.40
CA GLN A 32 -5.23 11.63 9.36
C GLN A 32 -5.26 10.93 7.99
N VAL A 33 -4.62 9.76 7.87
CA VAL A 33 -4.64 9.00 6.63
C VAL A 33 -6.00 8.30 6.50
N ASP A 34 -6.61 8.44 5.32
CA ASP A 34 -7.86 7.76 5.03
C ASP A 34 -7.63 6.23 4.96
N PRO A 35 -8.30 5.44 5.81
CA PRO A 35 -8.13 3.98 5.86
C PRO A 35 -8.64 3.27 4.60
N HIS A 36 -9.38 3.94 3.72
CA HIS A 36 -9.86 3.38 2.46
C HIS A 36 -8.82 3.48 1.33
N ARG A 37 -7.67 4.13 1.58
CA ARG A 37 -6.61 4.24 0.58
C ARG A 37 -5.87 2.92 0.43
N PHE A 38 -5.74 2.49 -0.81
CA PHE A 38 -5.00 1.29 -1.19
C PHE A 38 -4.23 1.58 -2.47
N GLY A 39 -2.93 1.25 -2.49
CA GLY A 39 -2.07 1.42 -3.64
C GLY A 39 -1.14 0.22 -3.79
N MET A 40 -0.93 -0.23 -5.03
CA MET A 40 -0.06 -1.36 -5.34
C MET A 40 0.78 -1.07 -6.58
N ALA A 41 2.06 -1.42 -6.51
CA ALA A 41 3.01 -1.29 -7.61
C ALA A 41 3.80 -2.60 -7.77
N ILE A 42 3.80 -3.17 -8.98
CA ILE A 42 4.65 -4.31 -9.36
C ILE A 42 5.66 -3.81 -10.39
N VAL A 43 6.95 -4.03 -10.12
CA VAL A 43 8.04 -3.72 -11.04
C VAL A 43 8.68 -5.02 -11.49
N GLU A 44 8.61 -5.29 -12.79
CA GLU A 44 9.27 -6.44 -13.41
C GLU A 44 10.78 -6.22 -13.54
N ALA A 45 11.54 -7.32 -13.71
CA ALA A 45 12.99 -7.24 -13.80
C ALA A 45 13.50 -6.46 -15.04
N ASP A 46 12.64 -6.28 -16.04
CA ASP A 46 12.91 -5.46 -17.23
C ASP A 46 12.57 -3.98 -17.03
N GLY A 47 12.03 -3.60 -15.88
CA GLY A 47 11.61 -2.24 -15.54
C GLY A 47 10.17 -1.92 -15.91
N THR A 48 9.37 -2.87 -16.40
CA THR A 48 7.94 -2.67 -16.63
C THR A 48 7.22 -2.51 -15.30
N CYS A 49 6.44 -1.43 -15.16
CA CYS A 49 5.67 -1.13 -13.96
C CYS A 49 4.17 -1.37 -14.19
N HIS A 50 3.53 -2.08 -13.27
CA HIS A 50 2.08 -2.23 -13.18
C HIS A 50 1.60 -1.58 -11.90
N LEU A 51 0.81 -0.52 -12.03
CA LEU A 51 0.32 0.30 -10.91
C LEU A 51 -1.20 0.16 -10.81
N ALA A 52 -1.74 0.18 -9.59
CA ALA A 52 -3.17 0.34 -9.33
C ALA A 52 -3.45 0.99 -7.98
N GLY A 53 -4.63 1.61 -7.86
CA GLY A 53 -5.03 2.39 -6.69
C GLY A 53 -4.18 3.66 -6.52
N ASP A 54 -3.93 4.06 -5.27
CA ASP A 54 -3.16 5.26 -4.91
C ASP A 54 -1.63 5.04 -4.97
N ALA A 55 -1.15 4.22 -5.90
CA ALA A 55 0.26 3.80 -5.99
C ALA A 55 1.27 4.94 -6.18
N ASP A 56 0.84 6.06 -6.77
CA ASP A 56 1.67 7.26 -6.98
C ASP A 56 1.66 8.23 -5.78
N MET A 57 0.87 7.95 -4.75
CA MET A 57 0.77 8.82 -3.58
C MET A 57 1.99 8.62 -2.66
N ALA A 58 2.75 9.69 -2.43
CA ALA A 58 3.83 9.67 -1.47
C ALA A 58 3.31 9.41 -0.05
N PHE A 59 3.89 8.44 0.65
CA PHE A 59 3.62 8.17 2.06
C PHE A 59 4.93 8.08 2.85
N SER A 60 4.85 8.28 4.16
CA SER A 60 6.00 8.09 5.04
C SER A 60 6.24 6.59 5.22
N ILE A 61 7.44 6.12 4.88
CA ILE A 61 7.82 4.71 5.07
C ILE A 61 7.68 4.29 6.55
N GLN A 62 7.82 5.23 7.50
CA GLN A 62 7.84 4.98 8.96
C GLN A 62 8.74 3.77 9.32
N HIS A 63 8.73 3.30 10.57
CA HIS A 63 9.50 2.09 10.92
C HIS A 63 8.72 0.83 10.53
N THR A 64 8.99 0.26 9.37
CA THR A 64 8.48 -1.08 8.97
C THR A 64 9.45 -2.21 9.33
N PHE A 65 10.55 -1.91 10.04
CA PHE A 65 11.52 -2.89 10.49
C PHE A 65 11.39 -3.11 12.01
N PRO A 66 11.42 -4.38 12.50
CA PRO A 66 11.71 -4.59 13.90
C PRO A 66 13.07 -3.96 14.19
N LYS A 67 13.18 -3.22 15.29
CA LYS A 67 14.45 -2.70 15.78
C LYS A 67 15.43 -3.88 15.91
N TRP A 68 16.35 -4.01 14.97
CA TRP A 68 17.50 -4.90 15.14
C TRP A 68 18.36 -4.30 16.24
N HIS A 69 18.20 -4.79 17.46
CA HIS A 69 19.26 -4.67 18.45
C HIS A 69 20.43 -5.51 17.94
N ALA A 70 21.45 -4.84 17.41
CA ALA A 70 22.76 -5.44 17.29
C ALA A 70 23.29 -5.66 18.72
N VAL A 71 23.44 -6.92 19.10
CA VAL A 71 24.33 -7.34 20.19
C VAL A 71 25.54 -7.98 19.52
#